data_AF-A9RHW6-F1
#
_entry.id   AF-A9RHW6-F1
#
_cell.length_a   1.000
_cell.length_b   1.000
_cell.length_c   1.000
_cell.angle_alpha   90.00
_cell.angle_beta   90.00
_cell.angle_gamma   90.00
#
_symmetry.space_group_name_H-M   'P 1'
#
loop_
_entity.id
_entity.type
_entity.pdbx_description
1 polymer ?
#
loop_
_entity_poly.entity_id
_entity_poly.type
_entity_poly.pdbx_seq_one_letter_code
_entity_poly.pdbx_strand_id
1 'polypeptide(L)'
;MSISAAGVATGLGANVELKSNVGSSSSSVAGVRLFTSRKAQLRRCAAPATSASLYSDANYDLNNYKFAPIKESIVAREMTRRYMTDMITHADTDVVVVGAGSAGLSCAYELSKNPNVKVAIVEQSVSPGGGAWLGGQLFSAMIVRKPAHRFLDEIEVPYEEMENYVVIKHAALFTSTIMSKLLARPNVKLFNAVAAEDLIIRGDRVSGVVTNWALVAQNHNTQSCMDPNVMEAKVVVSSCGHDGPFGATGVKRLRSIGMIESVPGMKCLDMNAAEDAIVKHTREVVPGMIVTGMEVAEIDGSPRMGPTFGAMMISGQKAAHLALRALGLPNEVDGNYKPNVHPELVLASTDDMTASA
;
A
#
# COMPACT_ATOMS: atom_id res chain seq x y z
N MET A 1 -30.73 -20.09 -29.98
CA MET A 1 -30.08 -21.14 -30.78
C MET A 1 -28.85 -21.58 -30.01
N SER A 2 -28.96 -22.59 -29.14
CA SER A 2 -28.59 -24.01 -29.40
C SER A 2 -27.08 -24.14 -29.69
N ILE A 3 -26.19 -24.81 -28.96
CA ILE A 3 -26.18 -26.06 -28.15
C ILE A 3 -24.78 -26.13 -27.45
N SER A 4 -24.65 -26.42 -26.14
CA SER A 4 -24.08 -27.64 -25.48
C SER A 4 -22.88 -28.32 -26.19
N ALA A 5 -21.87 -28.98 -25.61
CA ALA A 5 -21.42 -29.38 -24.27
C ALA A 5 -19.94 -29.80 -24.45
N ALA A 6 -19.13 -29.78 -23.39
CA ALA A 6 -17.89 -30.57 -23.34
C ALA A 6 -17.85 -31.33 -22.02
N GLY A 7 -17.73 -32.66 -22.12
CA GLY A 7 -17.84 -33.61 -21.04
C GLY A 7 -16.53 -33.90 -20.29
N VAL A 8 -16.71 -34.13 -18.99
CA VAL A 8 -16.18 -35.20 -18.12
C VAL A 8 -14.82 -35.83 -18.48
N ALA A 9 -13.88 -35.66 -17.54
CA ALA A 9 -12.63 -36.38 -17.41
C ALA A 9 -12.81 -37.76 -16.76
N THR A 10 -12.09 -38.76 -17.26
CA THR A 10 -11.82 -40.04 -16.59
C THR A 10 -10.32 -40.20 -16.41
N GLY A 11 -9.92 -40.43 -15.15
CA GLY A 11 -8.55 -40.77 -14.77
C GLY A 11 -8.28 -42.28 -14.85
N LEU A 12 -6.98 -42.62 -14.88
CA LEU A 12 -6.30 -43.89 -14.60
C LEU A 12 -4.88 -43.68 -15.17
N GLY A 13 -3.75 -43.92 -14.54
CA GLY A 13 -3.35 -44.50 -13.27
C GLY A 13 -1.83 -44.70 -13.41
N ALA A 14 -1.06 -44.51 -12.34
CA ALA A 14 0.32 -45.00 -12.29
C ALA A 14 0.72 -45.24 -10.84
N ASN A 15 0.80 -46.53 -10.51
CA ASN A 15 1.32 -47.06 -9.26
C ASN A 15 2.81 -46.72 -9.10
N VAL A 16 3.19 -46.23 -7.93
CA VAL A 16 4.57 -46.33 -7.43
C VAL A 16 4.51 -46.89 -6.02
N GLU A 17 4.93 -48.14 -5.89
CA GLU A 17 5.25 -48.80 -4.61
C GLU A 17 6.46 -48.12 -3.97
N LEU A 18 6.34 -47.72 -2.71
CA LEU A 18 7.50 -47.40 -1.88
C LEU A 18 7.37 -48.12 -0.54
N LYS A 19 8.28 -49.09 -0.39
CA LYS A 19 8.44 -50.01 0.73
C LYS A 19 8.63 -49.27 2.05
N SER A 20 7.92 -49.76 3.07
CA SER A 20 8.13 -49.44 4.47
C SER A 20 9.48 -49.99 4.94
N ASN A 21 10.38 -49.09 5.34
CA ASN A 21 11.52 -49.43 6.19
C ASN A 21 11.37 -48.69 7.52
N VAL A 22 11.00 -49.46 8.54
CA VAL A 22 11.00 -49.09 9.95
C VAL A 22 12.47 -49.02 10.37
N GLY A 23 12.99 -47.82 10.61
CA GLY A 23 14.37 -47.60 11.01
C GLY A 23 14.55 -46.28 11.75
N SER A 24 14.63 -46.37 13.09
CA SER A 24 15.20 -45.40 14.04
C SER A 24 15.20 -43.91 13.63
N SER A 25 14.16 -43.18 14.04
CA SER A 25 14.15 -41.71 14.02
C SER A 25 15.03 -41.15 15.14
N SER A 26 16.31 -40.94 14.84
CA SER A 26 17.15 -39.98 15.56
C SER A 26 16.80 -38.58 15.06
N SER A 27 15.94 -37.88 15.79
CA SER A 27 15.58 -36.48 15.58
C SER A 27 16.78 -35.58 15.90
N SER A 28 17.50 -35.13 14.86
CA SER A 28 18.42 -33.99 14.97
C SER A 28 17.66 -32.69 14.70
N VAL A 29 16.88 -32.25 15.70
CA VAL A 29 16.56 -30.84 15.82
C VAL A 29 17.84 -30.16 16.31
N ALA A 30 18.50 -29.42 15.41
CA ALA A 30 19.54 -28.49 15.77
C ALA A 30 18.96 -27.47 16.75
N GLY A 31 19.22 -27.70 18.04
CA GLY A 31 18.77 -26.87 19.13
C GLY A 31 19.48 -25.51 19.09
N VAL A 32 18.76 -24.49 18.63
CA VAL A 32 18.95 -23.15 19.16
C VAL A 32 18.05 -23.05 20.39
N ARG A 33 18.66 -22.92 21.57
CA ARG A 33 17.94 -22.59 22.79
C ARG A 33 17.21 -21.27 22.55
N LEU A 34 15.89 -21.31 22.49
CA LEU A 34 15.06 -20.13 22.70
C LEU A 34 15.38 -19.62 24.10
N PHE A 35 16.17 -18.54 24.18
CA PHE A 35 16.20 -17.74 25.38
C PHE A 35 14.77 -17.26 25.62
N THR A 36 14.26 -17.52 26.82
CA THR A 36 13.03 -16.94 27.30
C THR A 36 13.22 -15.42 27.32
N SER A 37 12.81 -14.78 26.22
CA SER A 37 12.80 -13.32 26.12
C SER A 37 11.96 -12.80 27.28
N ARG A 38 12.52 -11.83 28.01
CA ARG A 38 11.83 -11.05 29.05
C ARG A 38 10.44 -10.68 28.54
N LYS A 39 9.41 -10.97 29.34
CA LYS A 39 7.98 -10.67 29.13
C LYS A 39 7.78 -9.62 28.03
N ALA A 40 7.34 -10.06 26.84
CA ALA A 40 6.88 -9.16 25.80
C ALA A 40 5.79 -8.27 26.43
N GLN A 41 6.08 -6.96 26.56
CA GLN A 41 5.08 -6.00 27.00
C GLN A 41 4.21 -5.67 25.80
N LEU A 42 2.99 -6.20 25.79
CA LEU A 42 1.98 -5.79 24.83
C LEU A 42 1.58 -4.35 25.18
N ARG A 43 2.06 -3.36 24.42
CA ARG A 43 1.56 -1.98 24.51
C ARG A 43 0.16 -1.95 23.89
N ARG A 44 -0.85 -2.04 24.75
CA ARG A 44 -2.24 -1.71 24.39
C ARG A 44 -2.41 -0.21 24.56
N CYS A 45 -2.89 0.49 23.52
CA CYS A 45 -3.56 1.77 23.76
C CYS A 45 -4.73 1.51 24.70
N ALA A 46 -4.78 2.22 25.82
CA ALA A 46 -5.85 2.10 26.80
C ALA A 46 -7.12 2.69 26.20
N ALA A 47 -8.00 1.83 25.67
CA ALA A 47 -9.38 2.23 25.41
C ALA A 47 -10.12 2.30 26.76
N PRO A 48 -10.92 3.35 27.01
CA PRO A 48 -11.73 3.42 28.22
C PRO A 48 -12.68 2.22 28.27
N ALA A 49 -12.75 1.55 29.42
CA ALA A 49 -13.68 0.45 29.64
C ALA A 49 -15.10 1.00 29.85
N THR A 50 -15.74 1.42 28.77
CA THR A 50 -17.19 1.60 28.76
C THR A 50 -17.82 0.20 28.75
N SER A 51 -18.64 -0.09 29.76
CA SER A 51 -19.54 -1.25 29.75
C SER A 51 -20.59 -1.02 28.67
N ALA A 52 -20.19 -1.16 27.40
CA ALA A 52 -21.12 -1.20 26.30
C ALA A 52 -22.02 -2.43 26.51
N SER A 53 -23.34 -2.20 26.46
CA SER A 53 -24.29 -3.29 26.29
C SER A 53 -23.74 -4.25 25.24
N LEU A 54 -23.61 -5.54 25.59
CA LEU A 54 -23.08 -6.59 24.69
C LEU A 54 -23.90 -6.71 23.39
N TYR A 55 -25.09 -6.14 23.38
CA TYR A 55 -26.00 -6.09 22.25
C TYR A 55 -26.30 -4.63 21.94
N SER A 56 -26.29 -4.29 20.65
CA SER A 56 -26.74 -2.98 20.21
C SER A 56 -28.20 -2.75 20.62
N ASP A 57 -28.54 -1.52 20.96
CA ASP A 57 -29.94 -1.04 21.06
C ASP A 57 -30.60 -0.94 19.67
N ALA A 58 -30.25 -1.85 18.77
CA ALA A 58 -30.72 -1.88 17.41
C ALA A 58 -32.24 -2.10 17.41
N ASN A 59 -32.99 -1.02 17.23
CA ASN A 59 -34.43 -0.99 17.04
C ASN A 59 -34.85 -1.52 15.64
N TYR A 60 -34.38 -2.71 15.28
CA TYR A 60 -34.88 -3.43 14.13
C TYR A 60 -35.01 -4.92 14.43
N ASP A 61 -36.12 -5.50 14.01
CA ASP A 61 -36.36 -6.93 14.09
C ASP A 61 -35.76 -7.60 12.86
N LEU A 62 -34.70 -8.41 13.03
CA LEU A 62 -34.08 -9.15 11.94
C LEU A 62 -35.07 -10.11 11.24
N ASN A 63 -36.14 -10.55 11.91
CA ASN A 63 -37.17 -11.39 11.29
C ASN A 63 -38.15 -10.58 10.42
N ASN A 64 -38.25 -9.27 10.64
CA ASN A 64 -39.15 -8.36 9.91
C ASN A 64 -38.39 -7.19 9.26
N TYR A 65 -37.08 -7.32 9.06
CA TYR A 65 -36.22 -6.27 8.53
C TYR A 65 -36.55 -5.99 7.06
N LYS A 66 -36.75 -4.72 6.71
CA LYS A 66 -36.94 -4.29 5.33
C LYS A 66 -36.11 -3.04 5.06
N PHE A 67 -35.35 -3.06 3.96
CA PHE A 67 -34.74 -1.86 3.42
C PHE A 67 -35.80 -0.91 2.85
N ALA A 68 -35.49 0.38 2.83
CA ALA A 68 -36.27 1.36 2.09
C ALA A 68 -36.27 1.04 0.57
N PRO A 69 -37.34 1.38 -0.16
CA PRO A 69 -37.40 1.15 -1.60
C PRO A 69 -36.32 1.97 -2.34
N ILE A 70 -35.77 1.40 -3.41
CA ILE A 70 -34.75 2.04 -4.25
C ILE A 70 -34.97 1.66 -5.73
N LYS A 71 -34.44 2.47 -6.66
CA LYS A 71 -34.38 2.14 -8.10
C LYS A 71 -32.93 1.93 -8.52
N GLU A 72 -32.67 0.97 -9.41
CA GLU A 72 -31.35 0.63 -9.93
C GLU A 72 -30.66 1.85 -10.57
N SER A 73 -31.43 2.65 -11.31
CA SER A 73 -30.94 3.89 -11.94
C SER A 73 -30.46 4.96 -10.94
N ILE A 74 -30.94 4.96 -9.70
CA ILE A 74 -30.45 5.87 -8.66
C ILE A 74 -29.03 5.44 -8.27
N VAL A 75 -28.84 4.15 -8.02
CA VAL A 75 -27.52 3.58 -7.66
C VAL A 75 -26.50 3.83 -8.78
N ALA A 76 -26.87 3.59 -10.04
CA ALA A 76 -25.99 3.87 -11.19
C ALA A 76 -25.60 5.36 -11.27
N ARG A 77 -26.56 6.28 -11.14
CA ARG A 77 -26.29 7.73 -11.17
C ARG A 77 -25.40 8.19 -10.01
N GLU A 78 -25.60 7.64 -8.81
CA GLU A 78 -24.78 8.00 -7.65
C GLU A 78 -23.31 7.61 -7.85
N MET A 79 -23.05 6.38 -8.30
CA MET A 79 -21.68 5.93 -8.55
C MET A 79 -21.02 6.72 -9.68
N THR A 80 -21.70 6.85 -10.83
CA THR A 80 -21.15 7.56 -12.00
C THR A 80 -20.89 9.03 -11.70
N ARG A 81 -21.82 9.74 -11.04
CA ARG A 81 -21.66 11.16 -10.73
C ARG A 81 -20.45 11.41 -9.84
N ARG A 82 -20.27 10.59 -8.80
CA ARG A 82 -19.14 10.70 -7.87
C ARG A 82 -17.82 10.41 -8.57
N TYR A 83 -17.74 9.27 -9.27
CA TYR A 83 -16.52 8.88 -9.99
C TYR A 83 -16.14 9.90 -11.07
N MET A 84 -17.10 10.44 -11.82
CA MET A 84 -16.86 11.48 -12.80
C MET A 84 -16.39 12.79 -12.16
N THR A 85 -16.93 13.16 -11.00
CA THR A 85 -16.47 14.34 -10.24
C THR A 85 -15.02 14.17 -9.79
N ASP A 86 -14.67 12.97 -9.32
CA ASP A 86 -13.30 12.63 -8.94
C ASP A 86 -12.35 12.70 -10.16
N MET A 87 -12.75 12.14 -11.31
CA MET A 87 -11.98 12.22 -12.55
C MET A 87 -11.76 13.66 -13.02
N ILE A 88 -12.78 14.52 -12.94
CA ILE A 88 -12.64 15.94 -13.29
C ILE A 88 -11.68 16.64 -12.31
N THR A 89 -11.84 16.40 -11.01
CA THR A 89 -11.04 17.05 -9.95
C THR A 89 -9.56 16.65 -10.01
N HIS A 90 -9.29 15.40 -10.36
CA HIS A 90 -7.95 14.83 -10.40
C HIS A 90 -7.37 14.73 -11.82
N ALA A 91 -8.03 15.25 -12.85
CA ALA A 91 -7.41 15.40 -14.17
C ALA A 91 -6.16 16.30 -14.12
N ASP A 92 -6.14 17.25 -13.18
CA ASP A 92 -4.99 18.06 -12.75
C ASP A 92 -4.88 18.01 -11.21
N THR A 93 -3.88 17.31 -10.69
CA THR A 93 -3.70 17.06 -9.25
C THR A 93 -2.32 17.49 -8.74
N ASP A 94 -2.16 17.66 -7.43
CA ASP A 94 -0.86 18.06 -6.88
C ASP A 94 0.13 16.89 -6.90
N VAL A 95 -0.29 15.73 -6.38
CA VAL A 95 0.53 14.53 -6.34
C VAL A 95 -0.23 13.31 -6.86
N VAL A 96 0.43 12.53 -7.72
CA VAL A 96 -0.01 11.18 -8.09
C VAL A 96 0.92 10.15 -7.45
N VAL A 97 0.37 9.23 -6.65
CA VAL A 97 1.09 8.08 -6.10
C VAL A 97 0.73 6.84 -6.90
N VAL A 98 1.71 6.24 -7.59
CA VAL A 98 1.50 5.04 -8.43
C VAL A 98 1.87 3.81 -7.61
N GLY A 99 0.89 2.93 -7.39
CA GLY A 99 0.99 1.72 -6.57
C GLY A 99 0.59 1.97 -5.11
N ALA A 100 -0.47 1.31 -4.66
CA ALA A 100 -0.96 1.39 -3.28
C ALA A 100 -0.38 0.27 -2.40
N GLY A 101 0.92 -0.02 -2.53
CA GLY A 101 1.66 -0.91 -1.62
C GLY A 101 1.99 -0.24 -0.28
N SER A 102 2.72 -0.92 0.61
CA SER A 102 3.11 -0.35 1.92
C SER A 102 3.86 0.98 1.80
N ALA A 103 4.75 1.14 0.83
CA ALA A 103 5.46 2.40 0.59
C ALA A 103 4.55 3.50 0.03
N GLY A 104 3.73 3.20 -0.98
CA GLY A 104 2.78 4.15 -1.56
C GLY A 104 1.70 4.61 -0.57
N LEU A 105 1.14 3.69 0.21
CA LEU A 105 0.20 4.01 1.29
C LEU A 105 0.84 4.87 2.37
N SER A 106 2.09 4.58 2.77
CA SER A 106 2.82 5.40 3.75
C SER A 106 3.13 6.79 3.21
N CYS A 107 3.52 6.91 1.94
CA CYS A 107 3.71 8.19 1.26
C CYS A 107 2.40 9.00 1.20
N ALA A 108 1.31 8.39 0.74
CA ALA A 108 0.02 9.06 0.64
C ALA A 108 -0.50 9.47 2.02
N TYR A 109 -0.32 8.64 3.05
CA TYR A 109 -0.67 8.96 4.43
C TYR A 109 0.16 10.11 4.99
N GLU A 110 1.46 10.18 4.69
CA GLU A 110 2.27 11.31 5.14
C GLU A 110 1.90 12.61 4.39
N LEU A 111 1.73 12.55 3.06
CA LEU A 111 1.33 13.70 2.23
C LEU A 111 0.01 14.32 2.66
N SER A 112 -1.00 13.47 2.86
CA SER A 112 -2.36 13.93 3.11
C SER A 112 -2.55 14.56 4.49
N LYS A 113 -1.50 14.58 5.35
CA LYS A 113 -1.52 15.31 6.63
C LYS A 113 -1.63 16.81 6.37
N ASN A 114 -1.16 17.27 5.22
CA ASN A 114 -1.44 18.61 4.73
C ASN A 114 -2.76 18.57 3.94
N PRO A 115 -3.86 19.14 4.45
CA PRO A 115 -5.17 19.09 3.80
C PRO A 115 -5.23 19.86 2.48
N ASN A 116 -4.22 20.70 2.19
CA ASN A 116 -4.16 21.51 0.97
C ASN A 116 -3.51 20.77 -0.22
N VAL A 117 -3.01 19.55 -0.02
CA VAL A 117 -2.38 18.76 -1.08
C VAL A 117 -3.39 17.73 -1.60
N LYS A 118 -3.79 17.83 -2.86
CA LYS A 118 -4.63 16.82 -3.55
C LYS A 118 -3.78 15.60 -3.90
N VAL A 119 -4.13 14.44 -3.34
CA VAL A 119 -3.39 13.18 -3.55
C VAL A 119 -4.27 12.19 -4.32
N ALA A 120 -3.89 11.91 -5.57
CA ALA A 120 -4.48 10.81 -6.35
C ALA A 120 -3.59 9.57 -6.20
N ILE A 121 -4.19 8.41 -5.89
CA ILE A 121 -3.50 7.13 -5.79
C ILE A 121 -3.99 6.25 -6.95
N VAL A 122 -3.08 5.81 -7.80
CA VAL A 122 -3.37 4.93 -8.94
C VAL A 122 -2.90 3.52 -8.60
N GLU A 123 -3.83 2.56 -8.51
CA GLU A 123 -3.54 1.16 -8.19
C GLU A 123 -4.16 0.23 -9.24
N GLN A 124 -3.33 -0.58 -9.88
CA GLN A 124 -3.77 -1.47 -10.95
C GLN A 124 -4.63 -2.64 -10.45
N SER A 125 -4.43 -3.09 -9.21
CA SER A 125 -5.24 -4.14 -8.61
C SER A 125 -6.59 -3.59 -8.17
N VAL A 126 -7.61 -4.46 -8.16
CA VAL A 126 -8.87 -4.14 -7.48
C VAL A 126 -8.63 -3.93 -5.98
N SER A 127 -7.78 -4.75 -5.37
CA SER A 127 -7.42 -4.65 -3.94
C SER A 127 -6.10 -3.88 -3.76
N PRO A 128 -6.11 -2.68 -3.14
CA PRO A 128 -4.87 -2.02 -2.72
C PRO A 128 -4.15 -2.83 -1.63
N GLY A 129 -2.97 -2.36 -1.21
CA GLY A 129 -2.12 -2.97 -0.18
C GLY A 129 -0.87 -3.65 -0.73
N GLY A 130 -0.85 -3.97 -2.03
CA GLY A 130 0.28 -4.64 -2.69
C GLY A 130 0.69 -5.93 -1.94
N GLY A 131 1.99 -6.10 -1.70
CA GLY A 131 2.54 -7.25 -0.96
C GLY A 131 2.38 -7.21 0.57
N ALA A 132 1.72 -6.20 1.14
CA ALA A 132 1.65 -6.00 2.59
C ALA A 132 0.45 -6.71 3.26
N TRP A 133 -0.17 -7.68 2.59
CA TRP A 133 -1.22 -8.51 3.18
C TRP A 133 -0.68 -9.71 3.97
N LEU A 134 0.58 -10.09 3.73
CA LEU A 134 1.24 -11.25 4.33
C LEU A 134 2.66 -10.90 4.78
N GLY A 135 3.23 -11.75 5.64
CA GLY A 135 4.66 -11.81 5.90
C GLY A 135 5.37 -12.68 4.84
N GLY A 136 6.43 -13.39 5.26
CA GLY A 136 7.14 -14.32 4.38
C GLY A 136 6.41 -15.66 4.23
N GLN A 137 6.50 -16.28 3.04
CA GLN A 137 6.03 -17.65 2.79
C GLN A 137 4.56 -17.90 3.21
N LEU A 138 3.68 -16.94 2.94
CA LEU A 138 2.25 -16.96 3.31
C LEU A 138 1.97 -16.94 4.82
N PHE A 139 2.98 -16.74 5.67
CA PHE A 139 2.76 -16.50 7.10
C PHE A 139 2.22 -15.09 7.35
N SER A 140 1.65 -14.86 8.53
CA SER A 140 0.88 -13.64 8.82
C SER A 140 1.68 -12.48 9.39
N ALA A 141 2.65 -12.76 10.27
CA ALA A 141 3.32 -11.75 11.08
C ALA A 141 4.14 -10.77 10.21
N MET A 142 4.05 -9.47 10.53
CA MET A 142 4.81 -8.42 9.86
C MET A 142 5.88 -7.88 10.79
N ILE A 143 7.15 -8.02 10.38
CA ILE A 143 8.31 -7.61 11.15
C ILE A 143 8.71 -6.20 10.71
N VAL A 144 8.94 -5.33 11.69
CA VAL A 144 9.32 -3.93 11.48
C VAL A 144 10.52 -3.61 12.37
N ARG A 145 11.68 -3.33 11.77
CA ARG A 145 12.90 -2.95 12.52
C ARG A 145 12.76 -1.54 13.12
N LYS A 146 13.33 -1.33 14.31
CA LYS A 146 13.36 0.00 14.94
C LYS A 146 14.32 0.91 14.15
N PRO A 147 14.04 2.23 14.03
CA PRO A 147 13.02 3.00 14.74
C PRO A 147 11.65 3.10 14.05
N ALA A 148 11.33 2.28 13.03
CA ALA A 148 10.08 2.41 12.26
C ALA A 148 8.80 2.13 13.07
N HIS A 149 8.90 1.51 14.25
CA HIS A 149 7.79 1.38 15.20
C HIS A 149 7.13 2.71 15.60
N ARG A 150 7.88 3.83 15.55
CA ARG A 150 7.31 5.16 15.82
C ARG A 150 6.21 5.54 14.84
N PHE A 151 6.31 5.08 13.59
CA PHE A 151 5.25 5.26 12.61
C PHE A 151 4.03 4.41 12.97
N LEU A 152 4.22 3.20 13.52
CA LEU A 152 3.15 2.34 14.01
C LEU A 152 2.42 2.96 15.21
N ASP A 153 3.15 3.61 16.11
CA ASP A 153 2.55 4.40 17.20
C ASP A 153 1.64 5.51 16.64
N GLU A 154 2.11 6.24 15.62
CA GLU A 154 1.36 7.33 14.99
C GLU A 154 0.06 6.85 14.33
N ILE A 155 0.09 5.71 13.63
CA ILE A 155 -1.10 5.13 13.00
C ILE A 155 -1.88 4.18 13.93
N GLU A 156 -1.49 4.12 15.21
CA GLU A 156 -2.14 3.32 16.26
C GLU A 156 -2.25 1.81 15.93
N VAL A 157 -1.24 1.25 15.25
CA VAL A 157 -1.17 -0.19 14.96
C VAL A 157 -0.44 -0.91 16.10
N PRO A 158 -1.11 -1.79 16.87
CA PRO A 158 -0.49 -2.47 17.99
C PRO A 158 0.54 -3.50 17.51
N TYR A 159 1.62 -3.63 18.27
CA TYR A 159 2.71 -4.55 18.01
C TYR A 159 3.26 -5.17 19.31
N GLU A 160 3.94 -6.30 19.17
CA GLU A 160 4.77 -6.87 20.22
C GLU A 160 6.20 -6.32 20.10
N GLU A 161 6.71 -5.76 21.18
CA GLU A 161 8.04 -5.17 21.20
C GLU A 161 9.13 -6.21 21.48
N MET A 162 10.15 -6.25 20.61
CA MET A 162 11.39 -6.99 20.80
C MET A 162 12.55 -6.00 20.95
N GLU A 163 13.79 -6.47 21.07
CA GLU A 163 14.95 -5.59 21.31
C GLU A 163 15.15 -4.57 20.17
N ASN A 164 15.39 -5.05 18.94
CA ASN A 164 15.74 -4.23 17.77
C ASN A 164 14.64 -4.15 16.70
N TYR A 165 13.50 -4.79 16.94
CA TYR A 165 12.37 -4.84 16.02
C TYR A 165 11.05 -4.97 16.80
N VAL A 166 9.94 -4.84 16.09
CA VAL A 166 8.59 -5.09 16.59
C VAL A 166 7.84 -6.02 15.65
N VAL A 167 6.83 -6.70 16.16
CA VAL A 167 6.03 -7.66 15.40
C VAL A 167 4.57 -7.26 15.43
N ILE A 168 4.01 -6.99 14.26
CA ILE A 168 2.57 -6.78 14.09
C ILE A 168 1.95 -8.17 13.88
N LYS A 169 0.91 -8.49 14.66
CA LYS A 169 0.29 -9.83 14.69
C LYS A 169 -0.10 -10.36 13.30
N HIS A 170 -0.48 -9.47 12.40
CA HIS A 170 -0.79 -9.78 11.01
C HIS A 170 -0.48 -8.57 10.12
N ALA A 171 0.18 -8.79 8.98
CA ALA A 171 0.44 -7.75 7.98
C ALA A 171 -0.82 -6.99 7.54
N ALA A 172 -1.94 -7.71 7.34
CA ALA A 172 -3.26 -7.15 7.09
C ALA A 172 -3.73 -6.12 8.16
N LEU A 173 -3.30 -6.23 9.42
CA LEU A 173 -3.66 -5.24 10.45
C LEU A 173 -3.03 -3.89 10.12
N PHE A 174 -1.73 -3.86 9.79
CA PHE A 174 -1.06 -2.64 9.35
C PHE A 174 -1.75 -2.06 8.12
N THR A 175 -1.91 -2.88 7.08
CA THR A 175 -2.38 -2.45 5.76
C THR A 175 -3.83 -1.93 5.79
N SER A 176 -4.73 -2.60 6.53
CA SER A 176 -6.11 -2.14 6.68
C SER A 176 -6.22 -0.88 7.54
N THR A 177 -5.45 -0.77 8.63
CA THR A 177 -5.47 0.42 9.50
C THR A 177 -4.96 1.67 8.78
N ILE A 178 -3.80 1.60 8.11
CA ILE A 178 -3.26 2.77 7.38
C ILE A 178 -4.19 3.19 6.25
N MET A 179 -4.76 2.22 5.52
CA MET A 179 -5.68 2.48 4.42
C MET A 179 -6.99 3.11 4.92
N SER A 180 -7.55 2.62 6.04
CA SER A 180 -8.75 3.21 6.64
C SER A 180 -8.52 4.67 7.06
N LYS A 181 -7.42 4.97 7.76
CA LYS A 181 -7.07 6.34 8.16
C LYS A 181 -6.78 7.25 6.96
N LEU A 182 -6.15 6.71 5.91
CA LEU A 182 -5.83 7.44 4.68
C LEU A 182 -7.09 7.78 3.86
N LEU A 183 -7.95 6.79 3.60
CA LEU A 183 -9.13 6.96 2.74
C LEU A 183 -10.25 7.76 3.40
N ALA A 184 -10.17 7.99 4.72
CA ALA A 184 -11.04 8.91 5.42
C ALA A 184 -10.71 10.39 5.16
N ARG A 185 -9.56 10.69 4.54
CA ARG A 185 -9.11 12.07 4.31
C ARG A 185 -9.79 12.68 3.07
N PRO A 186 -10.32 13.91 3.15
CA PRO A 186 -11.09 14.53 2.06
C PRO A 186 -10.24 14.91 0.84
N ASN A 187 -8.92 15.02 1.00
CA ASN A 187 -7.97 15.38 -0.05
C ASN A 187 -7.31 14.18 -0.73
N VAL A 188 -7.79 12.96 -0.45
CA VAL A 188 -7.23 11.71 -1.01
C VAL A 188 -8.27 11.01 -1.86
N LYS A 189 -7.86 10.60 -3.07
CA LYS A 189 -8.67 9.75 -3.94
C LYS A 189 -7.89 8.51 -4.34
N LEU A 190 -8.50 7.34 -4.12
CA LEU A 190 -8.02 6.07 -4.64
C LEU A 190 -8.72 5.74 -5.97
N PHE A 191 -7.93 5.57 -7.01
CA PHE A 191 -8.30 5.00 -8.30
C PHE A 191 -7.70 3.58 -8.38
N ASN A 192 -8.34 2.63 -7.72
CA ASN A 192 -8.02 1.21 -7.85
C ASN A 192 -8.60 0.64 -9.17
N ALA A 193 -8.10 -0.52 -9.59
CA ALA A 193 -8.32 -1.10 -10.92
C ALA A 193 -7.90 -0.19 -12.10
N VAL A 194 -6.99 0.77 -11.85
CA VAL A 194 -6.45 1.71 -12.85
C VAL A 194 -4.94 1.57 -12.87
N ALA A 195 -4.38 1.26 -14.04
CA ALA A 195 -2.94 1.16 -14.24
C ALA A 195 -2.38 2.46 -14.80
N ALA A 196 -1.18 2.84 -14.37
CA ALA A 196 -0.36 3.82 -15.08
C ALA A 196 0.47 3.07 -16.14
N GLU A 197 0.16 3.28 -17.42
CA GLU A 197 0.79 2.59 -18.55
C GLU A 197 2.00 3.36 -19.10
N ASP A 198 2.01 4.68 -18.93
CA ASP A 198 3.07 5.58 -19.40
C ASP A 198 3.13 6.86 -18.53
N LEU A 199 4.07 7.74 -18.82
CA LEU A 199 4.31 9.01 -18.16
C LEU A 199 4.00 10.18 -19.11
N ILE A 200 3.50 11.28 -18.56
CA ILE A 200 3.38 12.55 -19.32
C ILE A 200 4.72 13.29 -19.18
N ILE A 201 5.41 13.55 -20.29
CA ILE A 201 6.70 14.26 -20.30
C ILE A 201 6.55 15.65 -20.94
N ARG A 202 7.15 16.66 -20.31
CA ARG A 202 7.26 18.04 -20.82
C ARG A 202 8.72 18.50 -20.69
N GLY A 203 9.45 18.57 -21.80
CA GLY A 203 10.89 18.79 -21.77
C GLY A 203 11.60 17.61 -21.08
N ASP A 204 12.32 17.90 -20.00
CA ASP A 204 13.03 16.93 -19.15
C ASP A 204 12.25 16.58 -17.86
N ARG A 205 10.99 17.00 -17.74
CA ARG A 205 10.16 16.84 -16.55
C ARG A 205 9.01 15.85 -16.75
N VAL A 206 8.82 14.95 -15.78
CA VAL A 206 7.60 14.16 -15.63
C VAL A 206 6.50 15.06 -15.06
N SER A 207 5.37 15.15 -15.75
CA SER A 207 4.26 16.08 -15.48
C SER A 207 2.92 15.37 -15.29
N GLY A 208 2.93 14.06 -15.04
CA GLY A 208 1.73 13.26 -14.87
C GLY A 208 1.89 11.82 -15.35
N VAL A 209 0.77 11.10 -15.40
CA VAL A 209 0.70 9.69 -15.79
C VAL A 209 -0.35 9.46 -16.86
N VAL A 210 -0.10 8.47 -17.70
CA VAL A 210 -1.06 7.95 -18.68
C VAL A 210 -1.74 6.74 -18.06
N THR A 211 -3.07 6.79 -17.94
CA THR A 211 -3.86 5.85 -17.15
C THR A 211 -4.85 5.07 -17.98
N ASN A 212 -5.13 3.83 -17.59
CA ASN A 212 -6.22 3.07 -18.18
C ASN A 212 -6.78 2.08 -17.16
N TRP A 213 -7.94 1.48 -17.46
CA TRP A 213 -8.38 0.33 -16.68
C TRP A 213 -7.31 -0.76 -16.75
N ALA A 214 -6.95 -1.35 -15.60
CA ALA A 214 -5.85 -2.31 -15.57
C ALA A 214 -6.08 -3.52 -16.48
N LEU A 215 -7.34 -3.95 -16.64
CA LEU A 215 -7.69 -5.01 -17.58
C LEU A 215 -7.53 -4.58 -19.04
N VAL A 216 -7.76 -3.31 -19.37
CA VAL A 216 -7.47 -2.79 -20.72
C VAL A 216 -5.97 -2.82 -20.97
N ALA A 217 -5.17 -2.34 -20.01
CA ALA A 217 -3.71 -2.35 -20.09
C ALA A 217 -3.10 -3.76 -20.28
N GLN A 218 -3.73 -4.78 -19.70
CA GLN A 218 -3.32 -6.18 -19.84
C GLN A 218 -3.79 -6.85 -21.15
N ASN A 219 -4.67 -6.19 -21.91
CA ASN A 219 -5.38 -6.80 -23.05
C ASN A 219 -5.26 -6.01 -24.37
N HIS A 220 -4.25 -5.15 -24.52
CA HIS A 220 -3.97 -4.44 -25.78
C HIS A 220 -3.79 -5.37 -26.99
N ASN A 221 -3.41 -6.63 -26.77
CA ASN A 221 -3.19 -7.62 -27.84
C ASN A 221 -4.41 -8.50 -28.17
N THR A 222 -5.54 -8.33 -27.47
CA THR A 222 -6.72 -9.23 -27.61
C THR A 222 -7.97 -8.51 -28.09
N GLN A 223 -7.93 -7.19 -28.25
CA GLN A 223 -9.03 -6.34 -28.73
C GLN A 223 -8.49 -5.31 -29.73
N SER A 224 -9.38 -4.55 -30.38
CA SER A 224 -8.96 -3.32 -31.08
C SER A 224 -8.31 -2.33 -30.10
N CYS A 225 -7.51 -1.40 -30.63
CA CYS A 225 -6.81 -0.42 -29.80
C CYS A 225 -7.79 0.37 -28.92
N MET A 226 -7.45 0.52 -27.63
CA MET A 226 -8.22 1.26 -26.63
C MET A 226 -7.31 2.31 -26.00
N ASP A 227 -7.40 3.53 -26.50
CA ASP A 227 -6.55 4.62 -26.06
C ASP A 227 -6.66 4.85 -24.54
N PRO A 228 -5.56 5.24 -23.89
CA PRO A 228 -5.55 5.56 -22.47
C PRO A 228 -6.17 6.94 -22.20
N ASN A 229 -6.43 7.20 -20.93
CA ASN A 229 -6.73 8.53 -20.38
C ASN A 229 -5.46 9.16 -19.77
N VAL A 230 -5.55 10.41 -19.31
CA VAL A 230 -4.41 11.16 -18.76
C VAL A 230 -4.74 11.81 -17.42
N MET A 231 -3.71 11.95 -16.59
CA MET A 231 -3.76 12.64 -15.30
C MET A 231 -2.51 13.51 -15.16
N GLU A 232 -2.66 14.83 -15.23
CA GLU A 232 -1.58 15.79 -15.00
C GLU A 232 -1.28 15.89 -13.50
N ALA A 233 0.00 16.02 -13.18
CA ALA A 233 0.49 16.10 -11.81
C ALA A 233 1.68 17.03 -11.69
N LYS A 234 1.73 17.81 -10.60
CA LYS A 234 2.93 18.59 -10.26
C LYS A 234 4.10 17.68 -9.87
N VAL A 235 3.79 16.58 -9.16
CA VAL A 235 4.76 15.57 -8.72
C VAL A 235 4.16 14.17 -8.88
N VAL A 236 4.92 13.23 -9.45
CA VAL A 236 4.59 11.80 -9.47
C VAL A 236 5.48 11.07 -8.46
N VAL A 237 4.88 10.24 -7.61
CA VAL A 237 5.58 9.31 -6.71
C VAL A 237 5.35 7.88 -7.20
N SER A 238 6.37 7.26 -7.76
CA SER A 238 6.35 5.88 -8.22
C SER A 238 6.72 4.92 -7.08
N SER A 239 5.78 4.04 -6.76
CA SER A 239 5.89 3.01 -5.73
C SER A 239 5.41 1.65 -6.24
N CYS A 240 5.78 1.32 -7.49
CA CYS A 240 5.30 0.15 -8.22
C CYS A 240 5.90 -1.19 -7.74
N GLY A 241 6.68 -1.18 -6.66
CA GLY A 241 7.38 -2.36 -6.14
C GLY A 241 8.36 -2.95 -7.17
N HIS A 242 8.67 -4.24 -7.03
CA HIS A 242 9.58 -4.97 -7.92
C HIS A 242 8.94 -6.21 -8.57
N ASP A 243 7.75 -6.62 -8.09
CA ASP A 243 7.11 -7.89 -8.44
C ASP A 243 5.96 -7.70 -9.45
N GLY A 244 5.65 -8.79 -10.16
CA GLY A 244 4.50 -8.87 -11.06
C GLY A 244 4.70 -8.14 -12.40
N PRO A 245 3.71 -8.22 -13.30
CA PRO A 245 3.80 -7.61 -14.64
C PRO A 245 3.89 -6.07 -14.61
N PHE A 246 3.41 -5.43 -13.54
CA PHE A 246 3.50 -3.98 -13.31
C PHE A 246 4.62 -3.59 -12.34
N GLY A 247 5.47 -4.54 -11.96
CA GLY A 247 6.59 -4.28 -11.06
C GLY A 247 7.57 -3.31 -11.70
N ALA A 248 7.92 -2.24 -10.99
CA ALA A 248 8.89 -1.24 -11.41
C ALA A 248 8.56 -0.53 -12.73
N THR A 249 7.27 -0.36 -13.06
CA THR A 249 6.81 0.29 -14.29
C THR A 249 7.44 1.66 -14.49
N GLY A 250 7.53 2.49 -13.43
CA GLY A 250 8.02 3.85 -13.53
C GLY A 250 9.49 3.90 -13.97
N VAL A 251 10.37 3.21 -13.25
CA VAL A 251 11.81 3.21 -13.55
C VAL A 251 12.13 2.48 -14.87
N LYS A 252 11.40 1.40 -15.19
CA LYS A 252 11.53 0.74 -16.51
C LYS A 252 11.13 1.67 -17.63
N ARG A 253 10.07 2.46 -17.45
CA ARG A 253 9.64 3.43 -18.46
C ARG A 253 10.65 4.55 -18.64
N LEU A 254 11.15 5.16 -17.55
CA LEU A 254 12.21 6.18 -17.60
C LEU A 254 13.43 5.72 -18.41
N ARG A 255 13.86 4.46 -18.22
CA ARG A 255 14.95 3.86 -19.01
C ARG A 255 14.59 3.76 -20.48
N SER A 256 13.40 3.26 -20.80
CA SER A 256 12.98 3.05 -22.20
C SER A 256 12.88 4.34 -23.02
N ILE A 257 12.61 5.47 -22.36
CA ILE A 257 12.53 6.81 -23.00
C ILE A 257 13.84 7.59 -22.91
N GLY A 258 14.90 7.00 -22.35
CA GLY A 258 16.24 7.62 -22.29
C GLY A 258 16.42 8.71 -21.23
N MET A 259 15.53 8.82 -20.23
CA MET A 259 15.70 9.78 -19.13
C MET A 259 16.65 9.28 -18.04
N ILE A 260 16.92 7.97 -17.99
CA ILE A 260 17.95 7.35 -17.16
C ILE A 260 18.71 6.30 -17.97
N GLU A 261 19.98 6.08 -17.64
CA GLU A 261 20.86 5.19 -18.43
C GLU A 261 20.60 3.70 -18.17
N SER A 262 20.34 3.32 -16.91
CA SER A 262 20.26 1.91 -16.52
C SER A 262 19.25 1.66 -15.41
N VAL A 263 18.74 0.42 -15.39
CA VAL A 263 17.96 -0.18 -14.30
C VAL A 263 18.65 -1.53 -14.04
N PRO A 264 19.66 -1.56 -13.16
CA PRO A 264 20.48 -2.76 -12.93
C PRO A 264 19.69 -3.93 -12.34
N GLY A 265 18.52 -3.67 -11.73
CA GLY A 265 17.67 -4.67 -11.09
C GLY A 265 18.07 -4.95 -9.65
N MET A 266 17.12 -5.38 -8.82
CA MET A 266 17.36 -5.70 -7.41
C MET A 266 18.42 -6.79 -7.25
N LYS A 267 19.30 -6.65 -6.25
CA LYS A 267 20.31 -7.65 -5.89
C LYS A 267 19.75 -8.70 -4.92
N CYS A 268 20.59 -9.68 -4.58
CA CYS A 268 20.33 -10.71 -3.58
C CYS A 268 19.92 -10.12 -2.22
N LEU A 269 19.37 -10.97 -1.35
CA LEU A 269 18.84 -10.55 -0.06
C LEU A 269 19.96 -10.24 0.94
N ASP A 270 19.94 -9.02 1.48
CA ASP A 270 20.72 -8.60 2.65
C ASP A 270 19.90 -7.54 3.40
N MET A 271 19.21 -7.95 4.48
CA MET A 271 18.31 -7.06 5.23
C MET A 271 19.00 -5.82 5.80
N ASN A 272 20.24 -5.97 6.29
CA ASN A 272 20.95 -4.87 6.94
C ASN A 272 21.31 -3.80 5.92
N ALA A 273 21.89 -4.21 4.78
CA ALA A 273 22.23 -3.27 3.72
C ALA A 273 20.99 -2.74 2.98
N ALA A 274 19.99 -3.59 2.74
CA ALA A 274 18.80 -3.25 1.95
C ALA A 274 17.97 -2.14 2.58
N GLU A 275 17.56 -2.28 3.84
CA GLU A 275 16.59 -1.35 4.42
C GLU A 275 17.14 0.08 4.50
N ASP A 276 18.40 0.22 4.92
CA ASP A 276 19.08 1.52 4.98
C ASP A 276 19.30 2.10 3.59
N ALA A 277 19.71 1.28 2.61
CA ALA A 277 19.90 1.71 1.23
C ALA A 277 18.61 2.24 0.61
N ILE A 278 17.48 1.53 0.77
CA ILE A 278 16.20 1.94 0.18
C ILE A 278 15.73 3.28 0.74
N VAL A 279 15.82 3.48 2.06
CA VAL A 279 15.47 4.76 2.69
C VAL A 279 16.44 5.86 2.23
N LYS A 280 17.75 5.60 2.21
CA LYS A 280 18.78 6.55 1.75
C LYS A 280 18.55 6.98 0.30
N HIS A 281 18.22 6.03 -0.58
CA HIS A 281 18.16 6.24 -2.01
C HIS A 281 16.79 6.68 -2.55
N THR A 282 15.73 6.63 -1.74
CA THR A 282 14.45 7.30 -2.05
C THR A 282 14.69 8.78 -2.33
N ARG A 283 14.35 9.24 -3.54
CA ARG A 283 14.66 10.59 -4.04
C ARG A 283 13.77 10.97 -5.22
N GLU A 284 13.78 12.25 -5.59
CA GLU A 284 13.40 12.70 -6.94
C GLU A 284 14.47 12.23 -7.92
N VAL A 285 14.14 11.25 -8.77
CA VAL A 285 15.09 10.58 -9.67
C VAL A 285 15.33 11.41 -10.93
N VAL A 286 14.25 11.99 -11.45
CA VAL A 286 14.23 12.98 -12.53
C VAL A 286 13.26 14.10 -12.15
N PRO A 287 13.37 15.30 -12.71
CA PRO A 287 12.44 16.39 -12.38
C PRO A 287 10.98 15.95 -12.49
N GLY A 288 10.23 16.10 -11.40
CA GLY A 288 8.81 15.74 -11.29
C GLY A 288 8.50 14.29 -10.94
N MET A 289 9.50 13.40 -10.79
CA MET A 289 9.26 12.00 -10.43
C MET A 289 10.15 11.51 -9.29
N ILE A 290 9.49 11.16 -8.18
CA ILE A 290 10.09 10.54 -7.00
C ILE A 290 9.88 9.02 -7.08
N VAL A 291 10.89 8.25 -6.70
CA VAL A 291 10.79 6.78 -6.59
C VAL A 291 10.95 6.37 -5.14
N THR A 292 10.08 5.47 -4.67
CA THR A 292 10.02 5.00 -3.28
C THR A 292 9.74 3.49 -3.19
N GLY A 293 9.99 2.92 -2.01
CA GLY A 293 9.84 1.50 -1.74
C GLY A 293 10.82 0.64 -2.55
N MET A 294 10.43 -0.61 -2.82
CA MET A 294 11.29 -1.56 -3.51
C MET A 294 11.59 -1.22 -4.97
N GLU A 295 10.85 -0.29 -5.59
CA GLU A 295 11.20 0.19 -6.94
C GLU A 295 12.55 0.94 -6.94
N VAL A 296 12.95 1.51 -5.79
CA VAL A 296 14.29 2.07 -5.58
C VAL A 296 15.38 1.00 -5.75
N ALA A 297 15.10 -0.25 -5.34
CA ALA A 297 16.06 -1.35 -5.45
C ALA A 297 16.40 -1.66 -6.92
N GLU A 298 15.41 -1.53 -7.80
CA GLU A 298 15.53 -1.83 -9.23
C GLU A 298 16.41 -0.81 -9.95
N ILE A 299 16.22 0.48 -9.66
CA ILE A 299 17.00 1.56 -10.30
C ILE A 299 18.42 1.68 -9.72
N ASP A 300 18.63 1.42 -8.43
CA ASP A 300 19.95 1.59 -7.81
C ASP A 300 20.75 0.29 -7.66
N GLY A 301 20.15 -0.85 -7.95
CA GLY A 301 20.79 -2.16 -7.77
C GLY A 301 21.10 -2.45 -6.32
N SER A 302 20.17 -2.10 -5.43
CA SER A 302 20.28 -2.35 -3.99
C SER A 302 19.87 -3.79 -3.65
N PRO A 303 20.39 -4.38 -2.56
CA PRO A 303 19.89 -5.65 -2.03
C PRO A 303 18.39 -5.56 -1.68
N ARG A 304 17.69 -6.69 -1.74
CA ARG A 304 16.31 -6.81 -1.23
C ARG A 304 16.29 -7.18 0.25
N MET A 305 15.24 -6.82 0.99
CA MET A 305 15.12 -7.17 2.42
C MET A 305 14.24 -8.41 2.70
N GLY A 306 13.40 -8.84 1.75
CA GLY A 306 12.48 -9.96 1.98
C GLY A 306 11.37 -9.59 2.99
N PRO A 307 11.03 -10.45 3.96
CA PRO A 307 9.82 -10.29 4.80
C PRO A 307 9.99 -9.33 5.99
N THR A 308 10.55 -8.14 5.77
CA THR A 308 10.60 -7.03 6.75
C THR A 308 10.18 -5.73 6.07
N PHE A 309 9.45 -4.87 6.79
CA PHE A 309 8.66 -3.79 6.17
C PHE A 309 9.04 -2.39 6.64
N GLY A 310 10.02 -2.24 7.54
CA GLY A 310 10.40 -0.95 8.10
C GLY A 310 10.86 0.04 7.03
N ALA A 311 11.70 -0.41 6.10
CA ALA A 311 12.14 0.42 4.98
C ALA A 311 11.00 0.92 4.11
N MET A 312 9.96 0.13 3.86
CA MET A 312 8.83 0.56 3.01
C MET A 312 8.07 1.71 3.66
N MET A 313 7.84 1.64 4.97
CA MET A 313 7.16 2.70 5.72
C MET A 313 7.95 4.01 5.67
N ILE A 314 9.23 3.95 6.04
CA ILE A 314 10.09 5.14 6.15
C ILE A 314 10.47 5.70 4.77
N SER A 315 10.67 4.83 3.78
CA SER A 315 10.86 5.24 2.38
C SER A 315 9.62 5.98 1.86
N GLY A 316 8.41 5.52 2.22
CA GLY A 316 7.16 6.22 1.91
C GLY A 316 7.09 7.61 2.56
N GLN A 317 7.36 7.71 3.87
CA GLN A 317 7.38 9.00 4.58
C GLN A 317 8.43 9.97 3.97
N LYS A 318 9.62 9.49 3.66
CA LYS A 318 10.65 10.32 3.01
C LYS A 318 10.20 10.81 1.62
N ALA A 319 9.54 9.96 0.83
CA ALA A 319 9.00 10.33 -0.47
C ALA A 319 7.94 11.42 -0.36
N ALA A 320 7.09 11.39 0.66
CA ALA A 320 6.11 12.44 0.93
C ALA A 320 6.79 13.78 1.20
N HIS A 321 7.83 13.82 2.03
CA HIS A 321 8.54 15.07 2.30
C HIS A 321 9.33 15.59 1.10
N LEU A 322 9.83 14.70 0.23
CA LEU A 322 10.40 15.11 -1.06
C LEU A 322 9.34 15.73 -1.98
N ALA A 323 8.13 15.17 -2.01
CA ALA A 323 7.02 15.72 -2.78
C ALA A 323 6.54 17.07 -2.21
N LEU A 324 6.45 17.21 -0.88
CA LEU A 324 6.18 18.50 -0.23
C LEU A 324 7.24 19.56 -0.58
N ARG A 325 8.52 19.17 -0.57
CA ARG A 325 9.63 20.03 -1.01
C ARG A 325 9.46 20.47 -2.47
N ALA A 326 9.16 19.55 -3.37
CA ALA A 326 8.94 19.84 -4.79
C ALA A 326 7.72 20.77 -5.03
N LEU A 327 6.72 20.72 -4.15
CA LEU A 327 5.57 21.63 -4.15
C LEU A 327 5.85 22.99 -3.48
N GLY A 328 7.06 23.21 -2.94
CA GLY A 328 7.40 24.44 -2.20
C GLY A 328 6.74 24.54 -0.82
N LEU A 329 6.39 23.41 -0.21
CA LEU A 329 5.71 23.33 1.09
C LEU A 329 6.69 22.94 2.22
N PRO A 330 6.34 23.24 3.49
CA PRO A 330 7.12 22.78 4.64
C PRO A 330 7.32 21.27 4.64
N ASN A 331 8.55 20.82 4.87
CA ASN A 331 8.96 19.42 4.74
C ASN A 331 10.15 19.08 5.65
N GLU A 332 10.27 17.80 6.03
CA GLU A 332 11.32 17.34 6.94
C GLU A 332 12.70 17.27 6.27
N VAL A 333 12.76 17.17 4.93
CA VAL A 333 14.03 17.11 4.19
C VAL A 333 14.82 18.41 4.31
N ASP A 334 14.12 19.55 4.31
CA ASP A 334 14.70 20.89 4.50
C ASP A 334 14.69 21.34 5.97
N GLY A 335 14.21 20.50 6.90
CA GLY A 335 14.16 20.80 8.34
C GLY A 335 13.21 21.93 8.74
N ASN A 336 12.27 22.31 7.86
CA ASN A 336 11.30 23.40 8.09
C ASN A 336 9.88 22.89 8.34
N TYR A 337 9.68 21.57 8.42
CA TYR A 337 8.41 20.99 8.84
C TYR A 337 8.14 21.31 10.30
N LYS A 338 6.95 21.86 10.55
CA LYS A 338 6.38 21.94 11.89
C LYS A 338 5.11 21.11 11.84
N PRO A 339 4.98 20.06 12.66
CA PRO A 339 3.72 19.32 12.74
C PRO A 339 2.65 20.31 13.22
N ASN A 340 1.83 20.80 12.28
CA ASN A 340 0.67 21.61 12.62
C ASN A 340 -0.28 20.69 13.39
N VAL A 341 -0.44 20.96 14.68
CA VAL A 341 -1.53 20.38 15.47
C VAL A 341 -2.82 20.95 14.89
N HIS A 342 -3.42 20.25 13.92
CA HIS A 342 -4.76 20.58 13.47
C HIS A 342 -5.73 20.29 14.61
N PRO A 343 -6.45 21.29 15.14
CA PRO A 343 -7.35 21.10 16.28
C PRO A 343 -8.43 20.05 16.04
N GLU A 344 -8.83 19.81 14.79
CA GLU A 344 -9.86 18.83 14.44
C GLU A 344 -9.44 17.38 14.72
N LEU A 345 -8.14 17.05 14.69
CA LEU A 345 -7.65 15.73 15.11
C LEU A 345 -7.63 15.56 16.64
N VAL A 346 -7.63 16.67 17.39
CA VAL A 346 -7.76 16.65 18.85
C VAL A 346 -9.24 16.50 19.24
N LEU A 347 -10.15 17.18 18.53
CA LEU A 347 -11.59 17.17 18.82
C LEU A 347 -12.24 15.79 18.69
N ALA A 348 -11.82 14.98 17.71
CA ALA A 348 -12.33 13.61 17.56
C ALA A 348 -11.96 12.68 18.74
N SER A 349 -10.98 13.05 19.57
CA SER A 349 -10.58 12.28 20.76
C SER A 349 -11.21 12.79 22.06
N THR A 350 -11.75 14.03 22.07
CA THR A 350 -12.34 14.64 23.26
C THR A 350 -13.85 14.51 23.31
N ASP A 351 -14.53 14.38 22.16
CA ASP A 351 -16.00 14.34 22.12
C ASP A 351 -16.58 13.05 22.72
N ASP A 352 -15.78 11.99 22.86
CA ASP A 352 -16.18 10.76 23.57
C ASP A 352 -16.09 10.85 25.10
N MET A 353 -15.57 11.95 25.66
CA MET A 353 -15.40 12.10 27.13
C MET A 353 -16.34 13.12 27.78
N THR A 354 -17.15 13.87 27.02
CA THR A 354 -18.01 14.93 27.58
C THR A 354 -19.52 14.72 27.40
N ALA A 355 -19.95 13.54 26.94
CA ALA A 355 -21.37 13.23 26.72
C ALA A 355 -22.05 12.42 27.85
N SER A 356 -21.41 12.24 29.02
CA SER A 356 -22.03 11.62 30.20
C SER A 356 -21.81 12.44 31.46
N ALA A 357 -22.73 13.37 31.72
CA ALA A 357 -22.97 13.99 33.01
C ALA A 357 -24.47 13.98 33.31
#